data_AF-A0A6J6Y743-F1
#
_entry.id   AF-A0A6J6Y743-F1
#
_cell.length_a   1.000
_cell.length_b   1.000
_cell.length_c   1.000
_cell.angle_alpha   90.00
_cell.angle_beta   90.00
_cell.angle_gamma   90.00
#
_symmetry.space_group_name_H-M   'P 1'
#
loop_
_entity.id
_entity.type
_entity.pdbx_description
1 polymer ?
#
loop_
_entity_poly.entity_id
_entity_poly.type
_entity_poly.pdbx_seq_one_letter_code
_entity_poly.pdbx_strand_id
1 'polypeptide(L)'
;MLPLFRFGLGGKLGSGKQWWSWITLHDQIRAINFLLNSKITGPVNLTSPNPVTNQEFTAALARAMRRPAIFPAPAFALRLALGGFSTEVLGSKKVIPKVLTDAGFEFEYPHVSNALTALVD
;
A
#
# COMPACT_ATOMS: atom_id res chain seq x y z
N MET A 1 1.95 -10.95 -0.95
CA MET A 1 1.46 -10.84 0.44
C MET A 1 0.31 -11.81 0.74
N LEU A 2 -0.78 -11.81 -0.05
CA LEU A 2 -1.99 -12.61 0.22
C LEU A 2 -1.75 -14.09 0.59
N PRO A 3 -0.91 -14.87 -0.12
CA PRO A 3 -0.68 -16.27 0.23
C PRO A 3 -0.12 -16.45 1.65
N LEU A 4 0.83 -15.61 2.07
CA LEU A 4 1.43 -15.67 3.41
C LEU A 4 0.39 -15.40 4.50
N PHE A 5 -0.48 -14.41 4.31
CA PHE A 5 -1.54 -14.11 5.26
C PHE A 5 -2.65 -15.16 5.27
N ARG A 6 -2.95 -15.82 4.13
CA ARG A 6 -3.89 -16.96 4.08
C ARG A 6 -3.41 -18.12 4.96
N PHE A 7 -2.10 -18.32 5.08
CA PHE A 7 -1.50 -19.34 5.94
C PHE A 7 -1.12 -18.84 7.35
N GLY A 8 -1.51 -17.62 7.74
CA GLY A 8 -1.20 -17.07 9.07
C GLY A 8 0.27 -16.67 9.28
N LEU A 9 1.06 -16.61 8.20
CA LEU A 9 2.48 -16.25 8.19
C LEU A 9 2.71 -14.76 7.86
N GLY A 10 1.69 -13.93 8.05
CA GLY A 10 1.67 -12.52 7.64
C GLY A 10 2.14 -11.55 8.72
N GLY A 11 3.39 -11.59 9.15
CA GLY A 11 3.90 -10.62 10.13
C GLY A 11 4.64 -9.43 9.54
N LYS A 12 5.00 -8.47 10.42
CA LYS A 12 5.73 -7.24 10.06
C LYS A 12 7.06 -7.54 9.36
N LEU A 13 7.43 -6.69 8.41
CA LEU A 13 8.68 -6.78 7.67
C LEU A 13 9.75 -5.92 8.35
N GLY A 14 10.90 -6.50 8.70
CA GLY A 14 11.99 -5.74 9.33
C GLY A 14 11.57 -5.04 10.62
N SER A 15 11.87 -3.74 10.75
CA SER A 15 11.49 -2.95 11.94
C SER A 15 9.99 -2.66 12.02
N GLY A 16 9.27 -2.73 10.89
CA GLY A 16 7.86 -2.37 10.76
C GLY A 16 7.60 -0.86 10.65
N LYS A 17 8.63 -0.02 10.86
CA LYS A 17 8.53 1.45 10.87
C LYS A 17 8.70 2.10 9.50
N GLN A 18 9.08 1.32 8.49
CA GLN A 18 9.24 1.81 7.13
C GLN A 18 7.90 2.31 6.58
N TRP A 19 7.92 3.49 5.98
CA TRP A 19 6.76 4.07 5.32
C TRP A 19 6.46 3.33 4.02
N TRP A 20 5.18 3.09 3.80
CA TRP A 20 4.61 2.54 2.60
C TRP A 20 3.63 3.57 2.03
N SER A 21 4.03 4.17 0.91
CA SER A 21 3.15 4.99 0.09
C SER A 21 2.44 4.06 -0.90
N TRP A 22 1.15 3.86 -0.72
CA TRP A 22 0.34 2.86 -1.41
C TRP A 22 -0.76 3.56 -2.21
N ILE A 23 -1.34 2.88 -3.19
CA ILE A 23 -2.54 3.32 -3.91
C ILE A 23 -3.31 2.07 -4.34
N THR A 24 -4.63 2.14 -4.43
CA THR A 24 -5.41 1.05 -5.04
C THR A 24 -5.23 1.11 -6.57
N LEU A 25 -5.35 -0.03 -7.24
CA LEU A 25 -5.37 -0.04 -8.71
C LEU A 25 -6.51 0.83 -9.25
N HIS A 26 -7.66 0.82 -8.57
CA HIS A 26 -8.82 1.61 -8.92
C HIS A 26 -8.53 3.13 -8.91
N ASP A 27 -8.02 3.65 -7.79
CA ASP A 27 -7.66 5.07 -7.70
C ASP A 27 -6.48 5.44 -8.59
N GLN A 28 -5.56 4.52 -8.85
CA GLN A 28 -4.46 4.74 -9.79
C GLN A 28 -4.99 4.99 -11.21
N ILE A 29 -5.93 4.17 -11.68
CA ILE A 29 -6.57 4.36 -13.00
C ILE A 29 -7.36 5.67 -13.03
N ARG A 30 -8.15 5.95 -11.98
CA ARG A 30 -8.91 7.22 -11.87
C ARG A 30 -7.99 8.45 -11.89
N ALA A 31 -6.86 8.39 -11.19
CA ALA A 31 -5.89 9.49 -11.15
C ALA A 31 -5.24 9.70 -12.53
N ILE A 32 -4.90 8.63 -13.25
CA ILE A 32 -4.40 8.73 -14.63
C ILE A 32 -5.44 9.38 -15.54
N ASN A 33 -6.70 8.93 -15.47
CA ASN A 33 -7.78 9.53 -16.26
C ASN A 33 -8.01 11.01 -15.91
N PHE A 34 -7.94 11.37 -14.63
CA PHE A 34 -8.01 12.75 -14.18
C PHE A 34 -6.88 13.60 -14.80
N LEU A 35 -5.63 13.10 -14.74
CA LEU A 35 -4.47 13.80 -15.26
C LEU A 35 -4.52 13.99 -16.78
N LEU A 36 -4.97 12.98 -17.52
CA LEU A 36 -5.14 13.05 -18.99
C LEU A 36 -6.11 14.15 -19.43
N ASN A 37 -7.07 14.53 -18.57
CA ASN A 37 -8.05 15.58 -18.85
C ASN A 37 -7.70 16.92 -18.17
N SER A 38 -6.53 17.02 -17.52
CA SER A 38 -6.09 18.21 -16.79
C SER A 38 -5.08 19.04 -17.59
N LYS A 39 -4.79 20.25 -17.12
CA LYS A 39 -3.69 21.10 -17.63
C LYS A 39 -2.39 20.93 -16.83
N ILE A 40 -2.31 19.93 -15.95
CA ILE A 40 -1.17 19.72 -15.07
C ILE A 40 0.03 19.24 -15.89
N THR A 41 1.19 19.84 -15.66
CA THR A 41 2.45 19.47 -16.30
C THR A 41 3.51 19.14 -15.26
N GLY A 42 4.49 18.32 -15.64
CA GLY A 42 5.54 17.86 -14.75
C GLY A 42 5.19 16.59 -13.97
N PRO A 43 6.05 16.18 -13.03
CA PRO A 43 5.89 14.92 -12.30
C PRO A 43 4.74 14.96 -11.30
N VAL A 44 3.97 13.87 -11.22
CA VAL A 44 2.84 13.71 -10.30
C VAL A 44 2.97 12.37 -9.55
N ASN A 45 2.90 12.42 -8.22
CA ASN A 45 2.90 11.21 -7.39
C ASN A 45 1.50 10.57 -7.38
N LEU A 46 1.42 9.32 -7.83
CA LEU A 46 0.20 8.51 -7.75
C LEU A 46 0.24 7.64 -6.48
N THR A 47 0.00 8.27 -5.34
CA THR A 47 -0.10 7.60 -4.03
C THR A 47 -1.36 8.06 -3.32
N SER A 48 -1.94 7.23 -2.46
CA SER A 48 -3.01 7.60 -1.53
C SER A 48 -2.54 8.71 -0.57
N PRO A 49 -3.43 9.63 -0.11
CA PRO A 49 -3.04 10.75 0.75
C PRO A 49 -2.62 10.33 2.16
N ASN A 50 -2.95 9.10 2.58
CA ASN A 50 -2.62 8.57 3.90
C ASN A 50 -1.63 7.40 3.79
N PRO A 51 -0.33 7.66 3.59
CA PRO A 51 0.69 6.62 3.65
C PRO A 51 0.73 6.02 5.06
N VAL A 52 1.06 4.74 5.14
CA VAL A 52 1.07 3.97 6.38
C VAL A 52 2.43 3.32 6.58
N THR A 53 2.75 2.99 7.82
CA THR A 53 3.89 2.12 8.13
C THR A 53 3.59 0.68 7.73
N ASN A 54 4.64 -0.13 7.55
CA ASN A 54 4.47 -1.55 7.29
C ASN A 54 3.70 -2.26 8.42
N GLN A 55 3.89 -1.84 9.68
CA GLN A 55 3.14 -2.36 10.82
C GLN A 55 1.63 -2.07 10.68
N GLU A 56 1.26 -0.84 10.32
CA GLU A 56 -0.14 -0.44 10.10
C GLU A 56 -0.76 -1.19 8.93
N PHE A 57 -0.04 -1.32 7.81
CA PHE A 57 -0.49 -2.10 6.66
C PHE A 57 -0.74 -3.57 7.03
N THR A 58 0.23 -4.20 7.71
CA THR A 58 0.15 -5.61 8.15
C THR A 58 -1.05 -5.82 9.06
N ALA A 59 -1.26 -4.91 10.02
CA ALA A 59 -2.41 -4.98 10.92
C ALA A 59 -3.75 -4.80 10.18
N ALA A 60 -3.83 -3.87 9.23
CA ALA A 60 -5.03 -3.67 8.43
C ALA A 60 -5.35 -4.90 7.55
N LEU A 61 -4.34 -5.50 6.92
CA LEU A 61 -4.48 -6.70 6.09
C LEU A 61 -4.92 -7.91 6.93
N ALA A 62 -4.32 -8.11 8.10
CA ALA A 62 -4.69 -9.16 9.04
C ALA A 62 -6.18 -9.08 9.45
N ARG A 63 -6.66 -7.86 9.73
CA ARG A 63 -8.07 -7.61 10.08
C ARG A 63 -8.99 -7.90 8.89
N ALA A 64 -8.68 -7.37 7.71
CA ALA A 64 -9.47 -7.61 6.50
C ALA A 64 -9.61 -9.11 6.20
N MET A 65 -8.52 -9.87 6.34
CA MET A 65 -8.49 -11.31 6.09
C MET A 65 -9.04 -12.17 7.23
N ARG A 66 -9.41 -11.58 8.38
CA ARG A 66 -9.80 -12.29 9.61
C ARG A 66 -8.76 -13.34 10.06
N ARG A 67 -7.46 -13.05 9.85
CA ARG A 67 -6.34 -13.93 10.21
C ARG A 67 -5.30 -13.14 11.01
N PRO A 68 -5.08 -13.45 12.31
CA PRO A 68 -4.20 -12.65 13.14
C PRO A 68 -2.72 -12.78 12.68
N ALA A 69 -2.07 -11.64 12.51
CA ALA A 69 -0.68 -11.49 12.08
C ALA A 69 0.31 -11.56 13.25
N ILE A 70 0.38 -12.71 13.92
CA ILE A 70 1.10 -12.83 15.22
C ILE A 70 2.61 -13.05 15.02
N PHE A 71 3.01 -13.81 14.01
CA PHE A 71 4.41 -14.17 13.79
C PHE A 71 5.03 -13.35 12.66
N PRO A 72 6.23 -12.77 12.85
CA PRO A 72 6.97 -12.11 11.77
C PRO A 72 7.15 -13.08 10.60
N ALA A 73 6.86 -12.61 9.39
CA ALA A 73 7.07 -13.42 8.20
C ALA A 73 8.58 -13.72 8.05
N PRO A 74 9.00 -14.98 7.89
CA PRO A 74 10.40 -15.32 7.70
C PRO A 74 10.99 -14.57 6.49
N ALA A 75 12.21 -14.04 6.62
CA ALA A 75 12.85 -13.23 5.57
C ALA A 75 12.96 -13.98 4.23
N PHE A 76 13.15 -15.32 4.25
CA PHE A 76 13.19 -16.15 3.05
C PHE A 76 11.80 -16.26 2.38
N ALA A 77 10.73 -16.37 3.16
CA ALA A 77 9.36 -16.47 2.66
C ALA A 77 8.93 -15.16 1.99
N LEU A 78 9.41 -14.04 2.52
CA LEU A 78 9.27 -12.72 1.91
C LEU A 78 10.02 -12.58 0.60
N ARG A 79 11.29 -12.99 0.55
CA ARG A 79 12.07 -13.00 -0.69
C ARG A 79 11.43 -13.86 -1.78
N LEU A 80 10.84 -15.00 -1.42
CA LEU A 80 10.11 -15.85 -2.36
C LEU A 80 8.79 -15.23 -2.82
N ALA A 81 8.02 -14.62 -1.91
CA ALA A 81 6.72 -14.01 -2.23
C ALA A 81 6.83 -12.65 -2.94
N LEU A 82 7.93 -11.93 -2.74
CA LEU A 82 8.21 -10.62 -3.35
C LEU A 82 9.18 -10.73 -4.53
N GLY A 83 9.88 -11.85 -4.72
CA GLY A 83 10.88 -12.02 -5.77
C GLY A 83 12.02 -10.99 -5.66
N GLY A 84 12.40 -10.42 -6.81
CA GLY A 84 13.43 -9.36 -6.93
C GLY A 84 13.08 -8.03 -6.25
N PHE A 85 11.83 -7.81 -5.83
CA PHE A 85 11.38 -6.60 -5.13
C PHE A 85 11.85 -6.50 -3.66
N SER A 86 12.60 -7.49 -3.16
CA SER A 86 13.03 -7.50 -1.75
C SER A 86 13.90 -6.29 -1.36
N THR A 87 14.61 -5.67 -2.31
CA THR A 87 15.43 -4.47 -2.11
C THR A 87 14.60 -3.18 -2.09
N GLU A 88 13.51 -3.09 -2.85
CA GLU A 88 12.63 -1.93 -2.85
C GLU A 88 11.71 -1.87 -1.62
N VAL A 89 11.34 -3.03 -1.07
CA VAL A 89 10.52 -3.14 0.16
C VAL A 89 11.27 -2.68 1.42
N LEU A 90 12.60 -2.58 1.37
CA LEU A 90 13.43 -1.96 2.41
C LEU A 90 13.54 -0.44 2.27
N GLY A 91 13.09 0.14 1.15
CA GLY A 91 13.00 1.57 0.96
C GLY A 91 11.87 2.17 1.82
N SER A 92 12.19 3.17 2.63
CA SER A 92 11.20 3.93 3.40
C SER A 92 11.06 5.32 2.77
N LYS A 93 9.96 5.55 2.05
CA LYS A 93 9.63 6.88 1.53
C LYS A 93 8.17 7.20 1.86
N LYS A 94 7.98 8.31 2.58
CA LYS A 94 6.66 8.91 2.80
C LYS A 94 6.39 9.89 1.67
N VAL A 95 5.63 9.45 0.68
CA VAL A 95 5.29 10.21 -0.52
C VAL A 95 3.86 10.69 -0.39
N ILE A 96 3.63 11.97 -0.70
CA ILE A 96 2.33 12.63 -0.58
C ILE A 96 1.89 13.10 -1.97
N PRO A 97 0.64 12.84 -2.39
CA PRO A 97 0.13 13.18 -3.72
C PRO A 97 -0.31 14.64 -3.83
N LYS A 98 0.54 15.60 -3.41
CA LYS A 98 0.15 17.01 -3.25
C LYS A 98 -0.42 17.62 -4.53
N VAL A 99 0.15 17.30 -5.70
CA VAL A 99 -0.35 17.80 -6.98
C VAL A 99 -1.78 17.32 -7.27
N LEU A 100 -2.11 16.06 -6.97
CA LEU A 100 -3.46 15.53 -7.14
C LEU A 100 -4.44 16.16 -6.15
N THR A 101 -4.07 16.25 -4.87
CA THR A 101 -4.96 16.81 -3.84
C THR A 101 -5.20 18.30 -4.04
N ASP A 102 -4.17 19.06 -4.41
CA ASP A 102 -4.30 20.50 -4.69
C ASP A 102 -5.12 20.74 -5.98
N ALA A 103 -5.12 19.77 -6.91
CA ALA A 103 -5.95 19.80 -8.11
C ALA A 103 -7.40 19.32 -7.89
N GLY A 104 -7.76 18.91 -6.67
CA GLY A 104 -9.12 18.45 -6.34
C GLY A 104 -9.44 17.02 -6.75
N PHE A 105 -8.44 16.16 -6.97
CA PHE A 105 -8.69 14.73 -7.18
C PHE A 105 -9.18 14.08 -5.88
N GLU A 106 -10.37 13.47 -5.93
CA GLU A 106 -10.97 12.76 -4.80
C GLU A 106 -10.70 11.26 -4.86
N PHE A 107 -9.94 10.76 -3.88
CA PHE A 107 -9.64 9.34 -3.72
C PHE A 107 -10.87 8.58 -3.20
N GLU A 108 -11.21 7.48 -3.84
CA GLU A 108 -12.28 6.59 -3.37
C GLU A 108 -11.81 5.77 -2.18
N TYR A 109 -10.53 5.40 -2.15
CA TYR A 109 -9.89 4.68 -1.07
C TYR A 109 -8.75 5.48 -0.44
N PRO A 110 -9.05 6.54 0.33
CA PRO A 110 -8.02 7.36 0.97
C PRO A 110 -7.34 6.65 2.16
N HIS A 111 -7.96 5.60 2.73
CA HIS A 111 -7.46 4.89 3.91
C HIS A 111 -7.26 3.39 3.62
N VAL A 112 -6.13 2.85 4.07
CA VAL A 112 -5.72 1.47 3.74
C VAL A 112 -6.68 0.43 4.30
N SER A 113 -7.28 0.70 5.47
CA SER A 113 -8.26 -0.19 6.09
C SER A 113 -9.48 -0.39 5.21
N ASN A 114 -10.01 0.69 4.63
CA ASN A 114 -11.20 0.64 3.78
C ASN A 114 -10.87 -0.05 2.46
N ALA A 115 -9.70 0.28 1.88
CA ALA A 115 -9.19 -0.36 0.67
C ALA A 115 -9.07 -1.89 0.84
N LEU A 116 -8.39 -2.33 1.90
CA LEU A 116 -8.17 -3.76 2.13
C LEU A 116 -9.46 -4.49 2.48
N THR A 117 -10.39 -3.86 3.21
CA THR A 117 -11.70 -4.46 3.49
C THR A 117 -12.50 -4.68 2.20
N ALA A 118 -12.44 -3.75 1.25
CA ALA A 118 -13.18 -3.87 -0.01
C ALA A 118 -12.54 -4.81 -1.04
N LEU A 119 -11.22 -5.02 -0.98
CA LEU A 119 -10.45 -5.67 -2.06
C LEU A 119 -9.94 -7.08 -1.73
N VAL A 120 -10.08 -7.54 -0.48
CA VAL A 120 -9.46 -8.80 0.00
C VAL A 120 -10.48 -9.93 0.23
N ASP A 121 -11.73 -9.74 -0.22
CA ASP A 121 -12.72 -10.82 -0.31
C ASP A 121 -12.36 -11.87 -1.38
#